data_AF-A0A2R6WT65-F1
#
_entry.id   AF-A0A2R6WT65-F1
#
_cell.length_a   1.000
_cell.length_b   1.000
_cell.length_c   1.000
_cell.angle_alpha   90.00
_cell.angle_beta   90.00
_cell.angle_gamma   90.00
#
_symmetry.space_group_name_H-M   'P 1'
#
loop_
_entity.id
_entity.type
_entity.pdbx_description
1 polymer ?
#
loop_
_entity_poly.entity_id
_entity_poly.type
_entity_poly.pdbx_seq_one_letter_code
_entity_poly.pdbx_strand_id
1 'polypeptide(L)'
;MMIRSVFSLKTLGAPGERLEEEIGSEILKAEAELLSAIVAFFSKLRIRSSDVGIKISNRKVPQEVVGRSVIPESSFAAVCVIVDKIEKIPRAGVEKELTALGLPWKLWIQFYGLSQLLGSDNEAVVELKQLFELAPGYGFEDWLQFDASVVRGLAYYTGTVFEAFDRAGTLRAICGGGRYDKLLSTFGRVDTPACGFGFGDAVIVEFGQLLLQLCTIVLRY
;
A
#
# COMPACT_ATOMS: atom_id res chain seq x y z
N MET A 1 7.38 -14.68 14.52
CA MET A 1 7.56 -13.43 15.30
C MET A 1 7.19 -12.24 14.41
N MET A 2 6.00 -11.65 14.59
CA MET A 2 5.56 -10.49 13.81
C MET A 2 6.29 -9.24 14.31
N ILE A 3 7.29 -8.74 13.58
CA ILE A 3 7.89 -7.44 13.87
C ILE A 3 6.84 -6.38 13.49
N ARG A 4 6.18 -5.80 14.49
CA ARG A 4 5.24 -4.68 14.33
C ARG A 4 6.01 -3.39 14.61
N SER A 5 6.37 -2.67 13.55
CA SER A 5 6.86 -1.30 13.68
C SER A 5 5.66 -0.37 13.60
N VAL A 6 5.29 0.25 14.73
CA VAL A 6 4.28 1.32 14.78
C VAL A 6 5.03 2.63 14.88
N PHE A 7 4.97 3.46 13.84
CA PHE A 7 5.40 4.85 13.93
C PHE A 7 4.21 5.68 14.42
N SER A 8 4.29 6.15 15.67
CA SER A 8 3.37 7.15 16.20
C SER A 8 3.99 8.52 15.96
N LEU A 9 3.32 9.38 15.19
CA LEU A 9 3.71 10.78 15.00
C LEU A 9 3.46 11.58 16.29
N LYS A 10 4.26 11.34 17.33
CA LYS A 10 4.26 12.11 18.59
C LYS A 10 5.23 13.29 18.51
N THR A 11 5.02 14.20 17.57
CA THR A 11 5.58 15.56 17.63
C THR A 11 4.90 16.43 16.59
N LEU A 12 3.80 17.10 16.94
CA LEU A 12 3.43 18.34 16.26
C LEU A 12 3.05 19.38 17.32
N GLY A 13 3.87 20.42 17.36
CA GLY A 13 3.85 21.51 18.33
C GLY A 13 2.65 22.45 18.18
N ALA A 14 2.71 23.51 18.99
CA ALA A 14 1.66 24.47 19.29
C ALA A 14 0.84 25.01 18.09
N PRO A 15 -0.43 25.43 18.33
CA PRO A 15 -1.32 25.89 17.27
C PRO A 15 -0.97 27.31 16.82
N GLY A 16 -0.69 27.47 15.53
CA GLY A 16 -0.46 28.77 14.91
C GLY A 16 0.15 28.63 13.52
N GLU A 17 -0.69 28.71 12.49
CA GLU A 17 -0.35 29.07 11.11
C GLU A 17 0.81 28.30 10.44
N ARG A 18 0.69 26.97 10.30
CA ARG A 18 1.45 26.23 9.28
C ARG A 18 0.52 25.63 8.24
N LEU A 19 0.86 25.94 6.99
CA LEU A 19 0.11 25.72 5.75
C LEU A 19 -0.20 24.23 5.58
N GLU A 20 -1.42 23.90 5.14
CA GLU A 20 -1.90 22.52 4.93
C GLU A 20 -0.93 21.67 4.07
N GLU A 21 -0.17 22.34 3.18
CA GLU A 21 0.86 21.75 2.33
C GLU A 21 2.09 21.23 3.12
N GLU A 22 2.53 21.92 4.18
CA GLU A 22 3.61 21.45 5.05
C GLU A 22 3.14 20.22 5.87
N ILE A 23 1.89 20.23 6.34
CA ILE A 23 1.31 19.11 7.11
C ILE A 23 1.17 17.86 6.24
N GLY A 24 0.69 17.99 4.99
CA GLY A 24 0.63 16.90 4.02
C GLY A 24 2.01 16.31 3.71
N SER A 25 3.03 17.17 3.58
CA SER A 25 4.41 16.74 3.33
C SER A 25 5.01 15.96 4.52
N GLU A 26 4.76 16.40 5.77
CA GLU A 26 5.25 15.73 6.97
C GLU A 26 4.56 14.39 7.21
N ILE A 27 3.29 14.29 6.83
CA ILE A 27 2.54 13.03 6.87
C ILE A 27 3.21 12.01 5.95
N LEU A 28 3.43 12.35 4.67
CA LEU A 28 4.02 11.43 3.68
C LEU A 28 5.50 11.10 3.93
N LYS A 29 6.24 11.94 4.66
CA LYS A 29 7.58 11.60 5.15
C LYS A 29 7.55 10.36 6.05
N ALA A 30 6.49 10.14 6.83
CA ALA A 30 6.36 8.96 7.67
C ALA A 30 6.28 7.68 6.81
N GLU A 31 5.50 7.69 5.72
CA GLU A 31 5.50 6.61 4.74
C GLU A 31 6.85 6.44 4.04
N ALA A 32 7.49 7.54 3.64
CA ALA A 32 8.79 7.49 2.98
C ALA A 32 9.88 6.89 3.89
N GLU A 33 9.96 7.31 5.16
CA GLU A 33 10.87 6.74 6.17
C GLU A 33 10.59 5.25 6.39
N LEU A 34 9.31 4.87 6.46
CA LEU A 34 8.90 3.50 6.62
C LEU A 34 9.33 2.63 5.43
N LEU A 35 9.10 3.09 4.20
CA LEU A 35 9.49 2.40 2.98
C LEU A 35 11.01 2.30 2.85
N SER A 36 11.73 3.38 3.19
CA SER A 36 13.19 3.38 3.26
C SER A 36 13.71 2.37 4.28
N ALA A 37 13.07 2.24 5.45
CA ALA A 37 13.43 1.23 6.44
C ALA A 37 13.22 -0.21 5.94
N ILE A 38 12.15 -0.46 5.17
CA ILE A 38 11.90 -1.76 4.51
C ILE A 38 12.99 -2.05 3.47
N VAL A 39 13.33 -1.07 2.62
CA VAL A 39 14.38 -1.21 1.60
C VAL A 39 15.75 -1.42 2.24
N ALA A 40 16.05 -0.70 3.32
CA ALA A 40 17.28 -0.89 4.08
C ALA A 40 17.36 -2.30 4.69
N PHE A 41 16.23 -2.86 5.15
CA PHE A 41 16.15 -4.24 5.60
C PHE A 41 16.42 -5.22 4.45
N PHE A 42 15.79 -5.06 3.29
CA PHE A 42 16.04 -5.90 2.11
C PHE A 42 17.50 -5.82 1.65
N SER A 43 18.08 -4.62 1.63
CA SER A 43 19.47 -4.39 1.26
C SER A 43 20.44 -5.09 2.20
N LYS A 44 20.16 -5.09 3.52
CA LYS A 44 20.94 -5.87 4.50
C LYS A 44 20.88 -7.37 4.27
N LEU A 45 19.79 -7.87 3.69
CA LEU A 45 19.63 -9.27 3.27
C LEU A 45 20.19 -9.56 1.86
N ARG A 46 20.82 -8.57 1.21
CA ARG A 46 21.32 -8.63 -0.18
C ARG A 46 20.24 -8.87 -1.23
N ILE A 47 19.00 -8.53 -0.90
CA ILE A 47 17.88 -8.49 -1.83
C ILE A 47 18.01 -7.17 -2.60
N ARG A 48 17.83 -7.21 -3.92
CA ARG A 48 17.86 -6.03 -4.78
C ARG A 48 16.47 -5.67 -5.28
N SER A 49 16.34 -4.45 -5.81
CA SER A 49 15.15 -4.00 -6.54
C SER A 49 14.84 -4.86 -7.77
N SER A 50 15.78 -5.64 -8.31
CA SER A 50 15.53 -6.63 -9.36
C SER A 50 14.78 -7.87 -8.86
N ASP A 51 14.87 -8.18 -7.57
CA ASP A 51 14.35 -9.41 -6.98
C ASP A 51 12.99 -9.13 -6.30
N VAL A 52 12.85 -7.97 -5.66
CA VAL A 52 11.64 -7.55 -4.93
C VAL A 52 11.22 -6.15 -5.37
N GLY A 53 9.91 -5.96 -5.50
CA GLY A 53 9.28 -4.65 -5.67
C GLY A 53 8.36 -4.31 -4.50
N ILE A 54 7.93 -3.06 -4.42
CA ILE A 54 6.94 -2.56 -3.49
C ILE A 54 5.81 -1.92 -4.30
N LYS A 55 4.67 -2.59 -4.34
CA LYS A 55 3.44 -2.05 -4.91
C LYS A 55 2.87 -0.99 -3.97
N ILE A 56 2.55 0.18 -4.49
CA ILE A 56 1.96 1.31 -3.76
C ILE A 56 0.57 1.62 -4.34
N SER A 57 -0.37 1.93 -3.45
CA SER A 57 -1.68 2.48 -3.76
C SER A 57 -2.16 3.38 -2.62
N ASN A 58 -3.36 3.93 -2.74
CA ASN A 58 -3.98 4.76 -1.71
C ASN A 58 -5.46 4.42 -1.57
N ARG A 59 -5.90 4.19 -0.32
CA ARG A 59 -7.30 3.84 0.02
C ARG A 59 -8.32 4.90 -0.38
N LYS A 60 -7.89 6.16 -0.50
CA LYS A 60 -8.73 7.24 -0.99
C LYS A 60 -9.14 7.03 -2.45
N VAL A 61 -8.33 6.36 -3.26
CA VAL A 61 -8.67 6.08 -4.67
C VAL A 61 -9.93 5.21 -4.81
N PRO A 62 -10.03 4.00 -4.22
CA PRO A 62 -11.25 3.22 -4.33
C PRO A 62 -12.42 3.88 -3.60
N GLN A 63 -12.19 4.72 -2.58
CA GLN A 63 -13.24 5.51 -1.94
C GLN A 63 -13.86 6.50 -2.92
N GLU A 64 -13.04 7.24 -3.67
CA GLU A 64 -13.50 8.17 -4.69
C GLU A 64 -14.27 7.47 -5.81
N VAL A 65 -13.79 6.31 -6.26
CA VAL A 65 -14.48 5.53 -7.30
C VAL A 65 -15.83 4.99 -6.81
N VAL A 66 -15.90 4.53 -5.55
CA VAL A 66 -17.17 4.11 -4.94
C VAL A 66 -18.09 5.31 -4.71
N GLY A 67 -17.57 6.46 -4.26
CA GLY A 67 -18.35 7.68 -4.02
C GLY A 67 -18.97 8.28 -5.29
N ARG A 68 -18.37 8.03 -6.46
CA ARG A 68 -18.93 8.39 -7.77
C ARG A 68 -19.94 7.37 -8.30
N SER A 69 -20.10 6.23 -7.63
CA SER A 69 -21.08 5.21 -7.94
C SER A 69 -22.36 5.41 -7.13
N VAL A 70 -23.40 4.63 -7.44
CA VAL A 70 -24.71 4.72 -6.76
C VAL A 70 -24.71 3.95 -5.42
N ILE A 71 -23.55 3.50 -4.95
CA ILE A 71 -23.43 2.51 -3.88
C ILE A 71 -23.28 3.19 -2.54
N PRO A 72 -23.93 2.67 -1.48
CA PRO A 72 -23.74 3.18 -0.13
C PRO A 72 -22.27 3.11 0.30
N GLU A 73 -21.78 4.17 0.93
CA GLU A 73 -20.42 4.25 1.49
C GLU A 73 -20.13 3.10 2.47
N SER A 74 -21.16 2.59 3.16
CA SER A 74 -21.08 1.42 4.03
C SER A 74 -20.61 0.14 3.33
N SER A 75 -20.72 0.07 2.01
CA SER A 75 -20.26 -1.07 1.19
C SER A 75 -18.77 -1.01 0.86
N PHE A 76 -18.08 0.10 1.15
CA PHE A 76 -16.67 0.32 0.79
C PHE A 76 -15.75 -0.78 1.34
N ALA A 77 -15.94 -1.18 2.60
CA ALA A 77 -15.16 -2.25 3.20
C ALA A 77 -15.33 -3.58 2.44
N ALA A 78 -16.56 -3.90 2.02
CA ALA A 78 -16.86 -5.10 1.24
C ALA A 78 -16.24 -5.05 -0.16
N VAL A 79 -16.31 -3.90 -0.83
CA VAL A 79 -15.64 -3.68 -2.13
C VAL A 79 -14.15 -4.00 -2.00
N CYS A 80 -13.49 -3.49 -0.97
CA CYS A 80 -12.06 -3.71 -0.78
C CYS A 80 -11.71 -5.17 -0.50
N VAL A 81 -12.56 -5.90 0.22
CA VAL A 81 -12.38 -7.35 0.42
C VAL A 81 -12.47 -8.10 -0.91
N ILE A 82 -13.35 -7.69 -1.82
CA ILE A 82 -13.47 -8.31 -3.16
C ILE A 82 -12.24 -7.99 -4.01
N VAL A 83 -11.77 -6.74 -3.95
CA VAL A 83 -10.61 -6.28 -4.71
C VAL A 83 -9.34 -7.02 -4.29
N ASP A 84 -9.15 -7.27 -2.99
CA ASP A 84 -8.03 -8.08 -2.47
C ASP A 84 -8.03 -9.53 -2.99
N LYS A 85 -9.15 -10.00 -3.56
CA LYS A 85 -9.25 -11.32 -4.20
C LYS A 85 -8.92 -11.29 -5.69
N ILE A 86 -8.75 -10.14 -6.35
CA ILE A 86 -8.55 -10.06 -7.81
C ILE A 86 -7.37 -10.90 -8.30
N GLU A 87 -6.29 -10.93 -7.52
CA GLU A 87 -5.11 -11.74 -7.85
C GLU A 87 -5.26 -13.22 -7.44
N LYS A 88 -6.31 -13.56 -6.66
CA LYS A 88 -6.52 -14.89 -6.05
C LYS A 88 -7.62 -15.70 -6.73
N ILE A 89 -8.60 -15.07 -7.36
CA ILE A 89 -9.75 -15.74 -7.98
C ILE A 89 -9.91 -15.33 -9.45
N PRO A 90 -10.51 -16.17 -10.32
CA PRO A 90 -10.76 -15.82 -11.71
C PRO A 90 -11.62 -14.56 -11.84
N ARG A 91 -11.35 -13.75 -12.87
CA ARG A 91 -12.05 -12.49 -13.17
C ARG A 91 -13.58 -12.61 -13.10
N ALA A 92 -14.15 -13.68 -13.64
CA ALA A 92 -15.61 -13.90 -13.63
C ALA A 92 -16.20 -13.96 -12.21
N GLY A 93 -15.43 -14.47 -11.24
CA GLY A 93 -15.82 -14.48 -9.83
C GLY A 93 -15.83 -13.09 -9.23
N VAL A 94 -14.79 -12.30 -9.48
CA VAL A 94 -14.69 -10.90 -9.02
C VAL A 94 -15.82 -10.05 -9.61
N GLU A 95 -16.05 -10.16 -10.91
CA GLU A 95 -17.09 -9.39 -11.62
C GLU A 95 -18.48 -9.69 -11.07
N LYS A 96 -18.76 -10.96 -10.74
CA LYS A 96 -20.00 -11.36 -10.08
C LYS A 96 -20.15 -10.76 -8.67
N GLU A 97 -19.09 -10.80 -7.85
CA GLU A 97 -19.12 -10.22 -6.50
C GLU A 97 -19.29 -8.69 -6.53
N LEU A 98 -18.56 -7.98 -7.41
CA LEU A 98 -18.69 -6.53 -7.55
C LEU A 98 -20.08 -6.11 -8.06
N THR A 99 -20.61 -6.83 -9.05
CA THR A 99 -21.94 -6.52 -9.61
C THR A 99 -23.04 -6.74 -8.57
N ALA A 100 -22.89 -7.74 -7.69
CA ALA A 100 -23.82 -7.98 -6.59
C ALA A 100 -23.85 -6.83 -5.56
N LEU A 101 -22.76 -6.06 -5.43
CA LEU A 101 -22.71 -4.83 -4.63
C LEU A 101 -23.19 -3.59 -5.40
N GLY A 102 -23.52 -3.72 -6.69
CA GLY A 102 -23.91 -2.61 -7.55
C GLY A 102 -22.73 -1.91 -8.23
N LEU A 103 -21.52 -2.48 -8.21
CA LEU A 103 -20.35 -1.98 -8.96
C LEU A 103 -20.19 -2.74 -10.28
N PRO A 104 -20.51 -2.15 -11.44
CA PRO A 104 -20.11 -2.67 -12.72
C PRO A 104 -18.59 -2.79 -12.84
N TRP A 105 -18.10 -3.94 -13.31
CA TRP A 105 -16.68 -4.18 -13.57
C TRP A 105 -16.03 -3.12 -14.48
N LYS A 106 -16.80 -2.51 -15.38
CA LYS A 106 -16.31 -1.44 -16.26
C LYS A 106 -15.84 -0.19 -15.49
N LEU A 107 -16.54 0.17 -14.41
CA LEU A 107 -16.10 1.28 -13.52
C LEU A 107 -14.84 0.88 -12.77
N TRP A 108 -14.71 -0.39 -12.39
CA TRP A 108 -13.51 -0.92 -11.77
C TRP A 108 -12.27 -0.88 -12.69
N ILE A 109 -12.39 -1.17 -14.00
CA ILE A 109 -11.23 -1.11 -14.91
C ILE A 109 -10.71 0.33 -15.09
N GLN A 110 -11.57 1.34 -15.02
CA GLN A 110 -11.14 2.74 -15.16
C GLN A 110 -10.14 3.17 -14.07
N PHE A 111 -10.07 2.41 -12.99
CA PHE A 111 -9.12 2.54 -11.88
C PHE A 111 -7.64 2.46 -12.32
N TYR A 112 -7.32 1.74 -13.40
CA TYR A 112 -5.95 1.66 -13.94
C TYR A 112 -5.50 2.95 -14.66
N GLY A 113 -6.42 3.89 -14.92
CA GLY A 113 -6.16 5.22 -15.49
C GLY A 113 -6.36 6.34 -14.46
N LEU A 114 -5.78 6.19 -13.27
CA LEU A 114 -6.04 6.99 -12.06
C LEU A 114 -6.18 8.51 -12.30
N SER A 115 -5.22 9.10 -13.01
CA SER A 115 -5.17 10.54 -13.24
C SER A 115 -6.24 11.03 -14.21
N GLN A 116 -6.61 10.20 -15.20
CA GLN A 116 -7.67 10.49 -16.16
C GLN A 116 -9.05 10.33 -15.51
N LEU A 117 -9.19 9.41 -14.55
CA LEU A 117 -10.45 9.18 -13.86
C LEU A 117 -10.69 10.21 -12.76
N LEU A 118 -9.73 10.42 -11.86
CA LEU A 118 -9.95 11.22 -10.64
C LEU A 118 -9.59 12.70 -10.80
N GLY A 119 -8.78 13.05 -11.80
CA GLY A 119 -8.20 14.39 -11.97
C GLY A 119 -6.83 14.51 -11.29
N SER A 120 -5.97 15.38 -11.80
CA SER A 120 -4.61 15.58 -11.30
C SER A 120 -4.54 16.12 -9.88
N ASP A 121 -5.60 16.81 -9.46
CA ASP A 121 -5.68 17.61 -8.22
C ASP A 121 -6.43 16.85 -7.13
N ASN A 122 -6.88 15.62 -7.40
CA ASN A 122 -7.48 14.75 -6.39
C ASN A 122 -6.44 14.41 -5.33
N GLU A 123 -6.84 14.52 -4.06
CA GLU A 123 -5.96 14.32 -2.90
C GLU A 123 -5.20 12.99 -2.97
N ALA A 124 -5.86 11.89 -3.35
CA ALA A 124 -5.22 10.58 -3.46
C ALA A 124 -4.13 10.55 -4.55
N VAL A 125 -4.37 11.24 -5.66
CA VAL A 125 -3.43 11.36 -6.79
C VAL A 125 -2.24 12.24 -6.39
N VAL A 126 -2.50 13.35 -5.69
CA VAL A 126 -1.47 14.26 -5.17
C VAL A 126 -0.58 13.54 -4.16
N GLU A 127 -1.16 12.84 -3.17
CA GLU A 127 -0.41 12.09 -2.17
C GLU A 127 0.48 11.00 -2.78
N LEU A 128 -0.06 10.26 -3.77
CA LEU A 128 0.73 9.27 -4.50
C LEU A 128 1.90 9.93 -5.24
N LYS A 129 1.65 11.00 -6.01
CA LYS A 129 2.73 11.73 -6.72
C LYS A 129 3.81 12.21 -5.76
N GLN A 130 3.42 12.85 -4.65
CA GLN A 130 4.36 13.34 -3.64
C GLN A 130 5.20 12.20 -3.05
N LEU A 131 4.62 11.03 -2.79
CA LEU A 131 5.39 9.88 -2.30
C LEU A 131 6.41 9.37 -3.33
N PHE A 132 6.03 9.33 -4.62
CA PHE A 132 6.95 9.00 -5.71
C PHE A 132 8.04 10.06 -5.89
N GLU A 133 7.74 11.34 -5.67
CA GLU A 133 8.71 12.44 -5.71
C GLU A 133 9.72 12.39 -4.55
N LEU A 134 9.30 11.90 -3.38
CA LEU A 134 10.19 11.68 -2.23
C LEU A 134 11.12 10.47 -2.42
N ALA A 135 10.70 9.47 -3.22
CA ALA A 135 11.38 8.18 -3.32
C ALA A 135 12.89 8.26 -3.66
N PRO A 136 13.35 9.09 -4.62
CA PRO A 136 14.78 9.21 -4.91
C PRO A 136 15.59 9.78 -3.75
N GLY A 137 15.03 10.73 -2.99
CA GLY A 137 15.70 11.33 -1.83
C GLY A 137 15.91 10.34 -0.67
N TYR A 138 15.10 9.29 -0.63
CA TYR A 138 15.15 8.24 0.38
C TYR A 138 15.75 6.91 -0.14
N GLY A 139 16.10 6.84 -1.43
CA GLY A 139 16.78 5.70 -2.06
C GLY A 139 15.91 4.45 -2.26
N PHE A 140 14.61 4.62 -2.53
CA PHE A 140 13.71 3.50 -2.78
C PHE A 140 12.94 3.58 -4.12
N GLU A 141 13.31 4.49 -5.02
CA GLU A 141 12.64 4.73 -6.30
C GLU A 141 12.56 3.47 -7.19
N ASP A 142 13.66 2.72 -7.29
CA ASP A 142 13.74 1.51 -8.13
C ASP A 142 12.89 0.35 -7.59
N TRP A 143 12.45 0.46 -6.33
CA TRP A 143 11.63 -0.54 -5.68
C TRP A 143 10.15 -0.30 -5.93
N LEU A 144 9.74 0.94 -6.21
CA LEU A 144 8.32 1.28 -6.28
C LEU A 144 7.67 0.82 -7.58
N GLN A 145 6.41 0.41 -7.44
CA GLN A 145 5.49 0.20 -8.53
C GLN A 145 4.12 0.70 -8.13
N PHE A 146 3.49 1.56 -8.91
CA PHE A 146 2.08 1.87 -8.67
C PHE A 146 1.23 0.64 -9.05
N ASP A 147 0.42 0.15 -8.11
CA ASP A 147 -0.56 -0.89 -8.38
C ASP A 147 -1.84 -0.59 -7.64
N ALA A 148 -2.76 -0.10 -8.45
CA ALA A 148 -4.08 0.32 -8.07
C ALA A 148 -4.87 -0.81 -7.34
N SER A 149 -4.64 -2.08 -7.71
CA SER A 149 -5.34 -3.22 -7.07
C SER A 149 -4.92 -3.48 -5.62
N VAL A 150 -3.83 -2.87 -5.14
CA VAL A 150 -3.40 -2.99 -3.75
C VAL A 150 -4.32 -2.19 -2.84
N VAL A 151 -5.21 -2.90 -2.16
CA VAL A 151 -6.09 -2.32 -1.13
C VAL A 151 -5.77 -2.84 0.27
N ARG A 152 -5.09 -4.00 0.38
CA ARG A 152 -4.83 -4.77 1.61
C ARG A 152 -6.12 -5.24 2.30
N GLY A 153 -6.11 -6.45 2.84
CA GLY A 153 -7.30 -7.08 3.44
C GLY A 153 -7.80 -6.51 4.78
N LEU A 154 -7.15 -5.48 5.35
CA LEU A 154 -7.53 -4.90 6.65
C LEU A 154 -8.27 -3.58 6.47
N ALA A 155 -9.46 -3.48 7.05
CA ALA A 155 -10.39 -2.36 6.86
C ALA A 155 -9.95 -1.03 7.51
N TYR A 156 -8.93 -1.06 8.37
CA TYR A 156 -8.53 0.12 9.16
C TYR A 156 -7.62 1.10 8.41
N TYR A 157 -7.19 0.79 7.19
CA TYR A 157 -6.32 1.68 6.43
C TYR A 157 -7.09 2.89 5.88
N THR A 158 -6.52 4.09 6.01
CA THR A 158 -7.15 5.38 5.69
C THR A 158 -6.46 6.15 4.57
N GLY A 159 -5.24 5.78 4.17
CA GLY A 159 -4.46 6.48 3.14
C GLY A 159 -3.58 5.54 2.34
N THR A 160 -2.31 5.90 2.16
CA THR A 160 -1.30 5.07 1.48
C THR A 160 -1.28 3.64 2.02
N VAL A 161 -1.28 2.67 1.10
CA VAL A 161 -1.11 1.25 1.38
C VAL A 161 -0.07 0.67 0.44
N PHE A 162 0.65 -0.34 0.93
CA PHE A 162 1.69 -0.97 0.15
C PHE A 162 1.88 -2.45 0.46
N GLU A 163 2.50 -3.12 -0.50
CA GLU A 163 2.84 -4.54 -0.43
C GLU A 163 4.17 -4.81 -1.12
N ALA A 164 5.12 -5.43 -0.40
CA ALA A 164 6.34 -5.94 -1.01
C ALA A 164 6.09 -7.32 -1.62
N PHE A 165 6.52 -7.50 -2.86
CA PHE A 165 6.27 -8.69 -3.66
C PHE A 165 7.55 -9.17 -4.34
N ASP A 166 7.65 -10.48 -4.53
CA ASP A 166 8.66 -11.10 -5.38
C ASP A 166 8.38 -10.78 -6.85
N ARG A 167 9.36 -10.21 -7.56
CA ARG A 167 9.21 -9.85 -8.97
C ARG A 167 9.11 -11.08 -9.88
N ALA A 168 9.55 -12.26 -9.44
CA ALA A 168 9.30 -13.51 -10.15
C ALA A 168 7.85 -14.00 -10.02
N GLY A 169 7.04 -13.41 -9.13
CA GLY A 169 5.63 -13.74 -8.95
C GLY A 169 5.38 -15.11 -8.33
N THR A 170 6.38 -15.70 -7.68
CA THR A 170 6.31 -17.07 -7.15
C THR A 170 5.84 -17.12 -5.70
N LEU A 171 6.08 -16.04 -4.96
CA LEU A 171 5.76 -15.95 -3.54
C LEU A 171 4.52 -15.10 -3.28
N ARG A 172 3.92 -15.35 -2.12
CA ARG A 172 2.94 -14.43 -1.51
C ARG A 172 3.65 -13.16 -1.04
N ALA A 173 2.86 -12.14 -0.69
CA ALA A 173 3.35 -10.88 -0.11
C ALA A 173 4.41 -11.10 0.98
N ILE A 174 5.57 -10.45 0.83
CA ILE A 174 6.71 -10.54 1.75
C ILE A 174 6.44 -9.69 3.00
N CYS A 175 5.96 -8.47 2.77
CA CYS A 175 5.46 -7.58 3.81
C CYS A 175 4.37 -6.67 3.27
N GLY A 176 3.63 -6.04 4.16
CA GLY A 176 2.66 -5.04 3.76
C GLY A 176 2.24 -4.15 4.91
N GLY A 177 1.75 -2.98 4.55
CA GLY A 177 1.46 -1.93 5.51
C GLY A 177 0.69 -0.79 4.89
N GLY A 178 0.62 0.30 5.64
CA GLY A 178 -0.07 1.52 5.23
C GLY A 178 -0.42 2.42 6.40
N ARG A 179 -1.13 3.50 6.08
CA ARG A 179 -1.64 4.53 7.00
C ARG A 179 -3.00 4.17 7.57
N TYR A 180 -3.22 4.41 8.87
CA TYR A 180 -4.41 4.03 9.63
C TYR A 180 -4.77 5.03 10.74
N ASP A 181 -5.07 6.26 10.36
CA ASP A 181 -5.25 7.38 11.30
C ASP A 181 -6.47 7.23 12.23
N LYS A 182 -7.46 6.43 11.82
CA LYS A 182 -8.71 6.18 12.56
C LYS A 182 -8.70 4.87 13.35
N LEU A 183 -7.58 4.15 13.42
CA LEU A 183 -7.56 2.87 14.13
C LEU A 183 -7.82 3.04 15.63
N LEU A 184 -7.35 4.13 16.25
CA LEU A 184 -7.51 4.32 17.69
C LEU A 184 -8.94 4.70 18.08
N SER A 185 -9.71 5.34 17.20
CA SER A 185 -11.11 5.68 17.48
C SER A 185 -12.02 4.47 17.52
N THR A 186 -11.69 3.37 16.84
CA THR A 186 -12.41 2.09 17.03
C THR A 186 -12.27 1.52 18.43
N PHE A 187 -11.30 2.01 19.23
CA PHE A 187 -11.10 1.67 20.64
C PHE A 187 -11.52 2.80 21.60
N GLY A 188 -12.32 3.76 21.13
CA GLY A 188 -12.83 4.87 21.96
C GLY A 188 -11.76 5.91 22.31
N ARG A 189 -10.67 5.99 21.55
CA ARG A 189 -9.62 7.02 21.71
C ARG A 189 -9.75 8.09 20.61
N VAL A 190 -8.98 9.17 20.76
CA VAL A 190 -8.93 10.25 19.76
C VAL A 190 -8.19 9.76 18.50
N ASP A 191 -8.67 10.18 17.33
CA ASP A 191 -7.97 9.94 16.06
C ASP A 191 -6.52 10.41 16.16
N THR A 192 -5.59 9.55 15.73
CA THR A 192 -4.16 9.80 15.85
C THR A 192 -3.49 9.28 14.58
N PRO A 193 -2.89 10.18 13.77
CA PRO A 193 -2.22 9.77 12.55
C PRO A 193 -1.14 8.72 12.80
N ALA A 194 -1.17 7.64 12.03
CA ALA A 194 -0.28 6.50 12.24
C ALA A 194 -0.08 5.73 10.94
N CYS A 195 1.14 5.20 10.75
CA CYS A 195 1.46 4.27 9.69
C CYS A 195 2.37 3.16 10.22
N GLY A 196 2.35 2.02 9.54
CA GLY A 196 3.06 0.83 10.00
C GLY A 196 2.98 -0.31 8.99
N PHE A 197 3.78 -1.33 9.23
CA PHE A 197 3.83 -2.55 8.44
C PHE A 197 3.97 -3.79 9.30
N GLY A 198 3.66 -4.94 8.70
CA GLY A 198 4.00 -6.24 9.24
C GLY A 198 4.82 -7.04 8.24
N PHE A 199 5.78 -7.80 8.77
CA PHE A 199 6.52 -8.83 8.02
C PHE A 199 5.95 -10.22 8.29
N GLY A 200 5.78 -11.01 7.22
CA GLY A 200 5.55 -12.45 7.34
C GLY A 200 6.89 -13.15 7.56
N ASP A 201 7.07 -13.78 8.71
CA ASP A 201 8.30 -14.50 9.07
C ASP A 201 8.56 -15.72 8.17
N ALA A 202 7.52 -16.46 7.80
CA ALA A 202 7.64 -17.61 6.89
C ALA A 202 8.12 -17.20 5.48
N VAL A 203 7.60 -16.10 4.92
CA VAL A 203 7.89 -15.70 3.54
C VAL A 203 9.32 -15.18 3.38
N ILE A 204 9.85 -14.45 4.37
CA ILE A 204 11.25 -14.00 4.35
C ILE A 204 12.21 -15.20 4.35
N VAL A 205 11.92 -16.23 5.15
CA VAL A 205 12.76 -17.42 5.24
C VAL A 205 12.72 -18.23 3.94
N GLU A 206 11.53 -18.42 3.37
CA GLU A 206 11.35 -19.09 2.07
C GLU A 206 12.08 -18.34 0.94
N PHE A 207 11.98 -17.01 0.89
CA PHE A 207 12.68 -16.21 -0.11
C PHE A 207 14.21 -16.26 0.06
N GLY A 208 14.70 -16.19 1.29
CA GLY A 208 16.14 -16.33 1.57
C GLY A 208 16.69 -17.70 1.16
N GLN A 209 15.91 -18.78 1.33
CA GLN A 209 16.29 -20.12 0.88
C GLN A 209 16.30 -20.23 -0.65
N LEU A 210 15.32 -19.64 -1.35
CA LEU A 210 15.27 -19.58 -2.81
C LEU A 210 16.49 -18.85 -3.40
N LEU A 211 16.87 -17.70 -2.83
CA LEU A 211 18.06 -16.97 -3.25
C LEU A 211 19.36 -17.75 -3.02
N LEU A 212 19.49 -18.46 -1.89
CA LEU A 212 20.66 -19.32 -1.62
C LEU A 212 20.73 -20.52 -2.59
N GLN A 213 19.59 -21.11 -2.95
CA GLN A 213 19.53 -22.19 -3.94
C GLN A 213 19.93 -21.70 -5.34
N LEU A 214 19.45 -20.51 -5.76
CA LEU A 214 19.84 -19.90 -7.02
C LEU A 214 21.35 -19.57 -7.05
N CYS A 215 21.92 -19.02 -5.97
CA CYS A 215 23.36 -18.85 -5.84
C CYS A 215 24.13 -20.18 -5.91
N THR A 216 23.59 -21.27 -5.37
CA THR A 216 24.23 -22.60 -5.42
C THR A 216 24.17 -23.20 -6.82
N ILE A 217 23.12 -22.93 -7.60
CA ILE A 217 22.97 -23.39 -8.98
C ILE A 217 23.90 -22.61 -9.92
N VAL A 218 24.03 -21.29 -9.73
CA VAL A 218 24.92 -20.43 -10.55
C VAL A 218 26.40 -20.70 -10.26
N LEU A 219 26.76 -21.23 -9.08
CA LEU A 219 28.15 -21.60 -8.74
C LEU A 219 28.50 -23.07 -9.07
N ARG A 220 27.59 -23.83 -9.71
CA ARG A 220 27.81 -25.22 -10.14
C ARG A 220 27.86 -25.39 -11.67
N TYR A 221 27.89 -24.29 -12.42
CA TYR A 221 28.16 -24.28 -13.86
C TYR A 221 29.35 -23.37 -14.17
#